data_AF-A0AAE9WCX9-F1
#
_entry.id   AF-A0AAE9WCX9-F1
#
_cell.length_a   1.000
_cell.length_b   1.000
_cell.length_c   1.000
_cell.angle_alpha   90.00
_cell.angle_beta   90.00
_cell.angle_gamma   90.00
#
_symmetry.space_group_name_H-M   'P 1'
#
loop_
_entity.id
_entity.type
_entity.pdbx_description
1 polymer ?
#
loop_
_entity_poly.entity_id
_entity_poly.type
_entity_poly.pdbx_seq_one_letter_code
_entity_poly.pdbx_strand_id
1 'polypeptide(L)'
;MIKFTSILFLFPVFVFLLATKIAAITYNPLTLNGTAVGNIEDQSVVYYNISWSEGQAKTINLTLSTCSTFEGSSNLILYASNYSFDNSLALGNYSYSSVDAGLASLSITGYSPMFIAVSSSDSQYSQSYIGGNHDKTSNSAYQTEYELSAGNNFTFTQYNETKFLFAQDTDFQAALLITGNLTTNDTSVIPNYQIYVNPTDSAFDKQIGQLSRSFCAYRGNPSTLNINNADLSMTVRGLGPFAKEQFYLKGLSPNTSYTAYVVKPNIDAYGGTTYPPITFTTNVGTTCQLIYDLEFCSEVAYSVPGNAAAYSALSLASWYNQQAYGYYQNFTYTLDQYPCNATALSIYSLFRNCSDCLQSYRNWLCAAVIPRCADITDNSTFLVYRNNNSRYPLIDEVVRPGPYKEVLPCAHLCYTLASSCPVDLGFSCPRSGFGLEESYGEISNATGVIACNAPGVEFYESVASFLQIPWLSFIILFLIWCLVL
;
A
#
# COMPACT_ATOMS: atom_id res chain seq x y z
N MET A 1 19.18 -65.98 18.68
CA MET A 1 19.24 -66.14 17.21
C MET A 1 18.38 -65.05 16.59
N ILE A 2 18.86 -64.51 15.47
CA ILE A 2 18.26 -63.50 14.57
C ILE A 2 18.66 -62.06 14.87
N LYS A 3 19.36 -61.50 13.86
CA LYS A 3 20.11 -60.26 13.81
C LYS A 3 19.18 -59.07 13.54
N PHE A 4 19.46 -57.94 14.19
CA PHE A 4 19.00 -56.62 13.73
C PHE A 4 19.82 -56.21 12.51
N THR A 5 19.15 -55.99 11.38
CA THR A 5 19.73 -55.38 10.18
C THR A 5 19.30 -53.93 10.11
N SER A 6 20.31 -53.06 10.25
CA SER A 6 20.27 -51.63 9.98
C SER A 6 19.85 -51.34 8.55
N ILE A 7 18.82 -50.53 8.35
CA ILE A 7 18.60 -49.64 7.20
C ILE A 7 17.60 -48.57 7.67
N LEU A 8 17.81 -47.33 7.21
CA LEU A 8 16.94 -46.15 7.34
C LEU A 8 17.17 -45.19 8.53
N PHE A 9 18.37 -44.62 8.61
CA PHE A 9 18.59 -43.31 9.25
C PHE A 9 19.62 -42.52 8.44
N LEU A 10 19.18 -41.91 7.33
CA LEU A 10 19.98 -40.94 6.55
C LEU A 10 19.09 -40.00 5.72
N PHE A 11 17.95 -39.58 6.28
CA PHE A 11 17.07 -38.58 5.71
C PHE A 11 16.50 -37.68 6.82
N PRO A 12 17.35 -36.85 7.47
CA PRO A 12 16.91 -35.47 7.70
C PRO A 12 18.03 -34.42 7.64
N VAL A 13 19.17 -34.69 6.98
CA VAL A 13 20.27 -33.70 6.88
C VAL A 13 20.33 -33.01 5.50
N PHE A 14 19.65 -33.55 4.49
CA PHE A 14 19.64 -32.97 3.14
C PHE A 14 18.50 -31.94 2.90
N VAL A 15 17.58 -31.79 3.85
CA VAL A 15 16.45 -30.84 3.75
C VAL A 15 16.75 -29.49 4.43
N PHE A 16 17.85 -29.38 5.18
CA PHE A 16 18.25 -28.14 5.86
C PHE A 16 19.27 -27.26 5.11
N LEU A 17 19.63 -27.63 3.88
CA LEU A 17 20.51 -26.83 3.00
C LEU A 17 19.82 -26.28 1.75
N LEU A 18 18.50 -26.46 1.60
CA LEU A 18 17.75 -26.04 0.41
C LEU A 18 16.69 -24.94 0.65
N ALA A 19 16.70 -24.28 1.80
CA ALA A 19 15.80 -23.16 2.09
C ALA A 19 16.57 -21.99 2.70
N THR A 20 17.20 -21.19 1.82
CA THR A 20 17.54 -19.75 1.94
C THR A 20 18.58 -19.41 0.87
N LYS A 21 18.23 -19.66 -0.39
CA LYS A 21 18.65 -18.74 -1.46
C LYS A 21 17.38 -18.18 -2.04
N ILE A 22 16.85 -17.14 -1.38
CA ILE A 22 16.20 -16.08 -2.14
C ILE A 22 17.26 -15.73 -3.18
N ALA A 23 16.99 -16.02 -4.46
CA ALA A 23 17.88 -15.62 -5.52
C ALA A 23 17.96 -14.10 -5.43
N ALA A 24 18.98 -13.59 -4.75
CA ALA A 24 19.33 -12.18 -4.82
C ALA A 24 19.52 -11.93 -6.31
N ILE A 25 18.64 -11.12 -6.89
CA ILE A 25 18.78 -10.68 -8.26
C ILE A 25 20.14 -10.00 -8.30
N THR A 26 21.12 -10.66 -8.90
CA THR A 26 22.46 -10.12 -9.00
C THR A 26 22.40 -9.11 -10.14
N TYR A 27 22.33 -7.83 -9.80
CA TYR A 27 22.35 -6.75 -10.77
C TYR A 27 23.72 -6.73 -11.43
N ASN A 28 23.78 -7.10 -12.71
CA ASN A 28 24.99 -6.99 -13.52
C ASN A 28 24.88 -5.71 -14.37
N PRO A 29 25.32 -4.54 -13.87
CA PRO A 29 25.26 -3.30 -14.64
C PRO A 29 26.12 -3.43 -15.90
N LEU A 30 25.62 -2.94 -17.03
CA LEU A 30 26.45 -2.73 -18.21
C LEU A 30 27.11 -1.36 -18.12
N THR A 31 28.42 -1.30 -18.37
CA THR A 31 29.17 -0.04 -18.36
C THR A 31 28.76 0.82 -19.56
N LEU A 32 28.26 2.02 -19.28
CA LEU A 32 28.04 3.06 -20.27
C LEU A 32 29.39 3.74 -20.58
N ASN A 33 29.81 3.65 -21.83
CA ASN A 33 31.06 4.19 -22.33
C ASN A 33 30.76 5.40 -23.24
N GLY A 34 31.51 6.49 -23.05
CA GLY A 34 31.42 7.70 -23.86
C GLY A 34 30.27 8.62 -23.47
N THR A 35 30.57 9.91 -23.38
CA THR A 35 29.61 11.00 -23.23
C THR A 35 30.00 12.09 -24.21
N ALA A 36 29.22 12.29 -25.27
CA ALA A 36 29.39 13.42 -26.19
C ALA A 36 28.13 14.27 -26.16
N VAL A 37 28.28 15.59 -26.05
CA VAL A 37 27.18 16.55 -26.15
C VAL A 37 27.13 17.06 -27.60
N GLY A 38 25.98 16.92 -28.25
CA GLY A 38 25.69 17.46 -29.57
C GLY A 38 24.36 18.20 -29.61
N ASN A 39 24.01 18.76 -30.77
CA ASN A 39 22.70 19.37 -31.00
C ASN A 39 22.00 18.70 -32.20
N ILE A 40 20.71 18.37 -32.05
CA ILE A 40 19.85 17.86 -33.14
C ILE A 40 18.57 18.68 -33.15
N GLU A 41 18.23 19.34 -34.26
CA GLU A 41 16.96 20.09 -34.39
C GLU A 41 16.69 21.04 -33.19
N ASP A 42 17.70 21.83 -32.80
CA ASP A 42 17.70 22.73 -31.64
C ASP A 42 17.60 22.06 -30.25
N GLN A 43 17.69 20.73 -30.18
CA GLN A 43 17.74 19.95 -28.94
C GLN A 43 19.17 19.61 -28.53
N SER A 44 19.49 19.70 -27.24
CA SER A 44 20.76 19.19 -26.70
C SER A 44 20.68 17.69 -26.46
N VAL A 45 21.66 16.94 -26.97
CA VAL A 45 21.66 15.48 -26.95
C VAL A 45 22.94 14.96 -26.32
N VAL A 46 22.81 13.99 -25.42
CA VAL A 46 23.94 13.26 -24.83
C VAL A 46 23.95 11.84 -25.37
N TYR A 47 25.08 11.44 -25.97
CA TYR A 47 25.27 10.10 -26.53
C TYR A 47 26.05 9.20 -25.59
N TYR A 48 25.63 7.94 -25.54
CA TYR A 48 26.28 6.85 -24.82
C TYR A 48 26.41 5.62 -25.72
N ASN A 49 27.39 4.76 -25.42
CA ASN A 49 27.45 3.43 -26.01
C ASN A 49 27.60 2.37 -24.92
N ILE A 50 27.09 1.16 -25.20
CA ILE A 50 27.19 0.01 -24.32
C ILE A 50 27.78 -1.14 -25.13
N SER A 51 28.77 -1.81 -24.55
CA SER A 51 29.41 -2.97 -25.16
C SER A 51 29.41 -4.18 -24.22
N TRP A 52 29.31 -5.38 -24.79
CA TRP A 52 29.40 -6.66 -24.08
C TRP A 52 30.06 -7.72 -24.98
N SER A 53 30.44 -8.85 -24.39
CA SER A 53 31.12 -9.96 -25.07
C SER A 53 30.43 -10.38 -26.38
N GLU A 54 31.21 -10.44 -27.46
CA GLU A 54 30.72 -10.69 -28.82
C GLU A 54 30.06 -12.07 -28.97
N GLY A 55 29.00 -12.14 -29.80
CA GLY A 55 28.44 -13.40 -30.33
C GLY A 55 26.99 -13.73 -29.95
N GLN A 56 26.35 -13.01 -29.02
CA GLN A 56 24.93 -13.23 -28.69
C GLN A 56 24.15 -11.92 -28.58
N ALA A 57 22.98 -11.89 -29.21
CA ALA A 57 22.00 -10.84 -29.02
C ALA A 57 21.50 -10.88 -27.56
N LYS A 58 21.42 -9.72 -26.92
CA LYS A 58 20.89 -9.58 -25.56
C LYS A 58 19.72 -8.61 -25.56
N THR A 59 18.73 -8.87 -24.72
CA THR A 59 17.63 -7.95 -24.46
C THR A 59 18.05 -7.00 -23.35
N ILE A 60 18.33 -5.75 -23.74
CA ILE A 60 18.74 -4.70 -22.83
C ILE A 60 17.52 -3.86 -22.46
N ASN A 61 17.27 -3.76 -21.16
CA ASN A 61 16.28 -2.87 -20.60
C ASN A 61 16.98 -1.59 -20.16
N LEU A 62 16.60 -0.49 -20.79
CA LEU A 62 17.07 0.85 -20.49
C LEU A 62 16.01 1.57 -19.66
N THR A 63 16.46 2.21 -18.58
CA THR A 63 15.60 3.03 -17.72
C THR A 63 16.25 4.39 -17.53
N LEU A 64 15.51 5.45 -17.83
CA LEU A 64 15.91 6.84 -17.62
C LEU A 64 15.03 7.43 -16.52
N SER A 65 15.64 7.75 -15.37
CA SER A 65 14.98 8.27 -14.18
C SER A 65 15.44 9.71 -13.95
N THR A 66 14.53 10.69 -13.98
CA THR A 66 14.85 12.10 -13.76
C THR A 66 14.83 12.43 -12.26
N CYS A 67 15.92 12.97 -11.71
CA CYS A 67 16.07 13.17 -10.27
C CYS A 67 15.70 14.58 -9.83
N SER A 68 16.01 15.58 -10.65
CA SER A 68 15.65 16.97 -10.43
C SER A 68 15.41 17.66 -11.76
N THR A 69 14.45 18.59 -11.79
CA THR A 69 14.09 19.41 -12.97
C THR A 69 14.03 20.88 -12.57
N PHE A 70 14.19 21.77 -13.54
CA PHE A 70 13.86 23.19 -13.42
C PHE A 70 12.61 23.49 -14.28
N GLU A 71 12.00 24.68 -14.13
CA GLU A 71 10.79 25.04 -14.87
C GLU A 71 10.98 24.86 -16.40
N GLY A 72 10.24 23.89 -16.98
CA GLY A 72 10.28 23.55 -18.41
C GLY A 72 11.07 22.26 -18.76
N SER A 73 11.88 21.70 -17.85
CA SER A 73 12.95 20.75 -18.22
C SER A 73 12.65 19.26 -18.06
N SER A 74 11.38 18.86 -17.94
CA SER A 74 10.99 17.45 -17.75
C SER A 74 10.90 16.64 -19.06
N ASN A 75 11.04 17.30 -20.22
CA ASN A 75 10.89 16.68 -21.53
C ASN A 75 12.19 16.00 -21.98
N LEU A 76 12.59 14.95 -21.25
CA LEU A 76 13.66 14.07 -21.70
C LEU A 76 13.10 12.99 -22.62
N ILE A 77 13.84 12.66 -23.68
CA ILE A 77 13.52 11.54 -24.56
C ILE A 77 14.71 10.59 -24.60
N LEU A 78 14.45 9.31 -24.33
CA LEU A 78 15.42 8.23 -24.40
C LEU A 78 15.33 7.57 -25.78
N TYR A 79 16.47 7.46 -26.47
CA TYR A 79 16.61 6.78 -27.75
C TYR A 79 17.62 5.65 -27.63
N ALA A 80 17.39 4.56 -28.35
CA ALA A 80 18.39 3.52 -28.50
C ALA A 80 18.33 2.82 -29.86
N SER A 81 19.50 2.41 -30.33
CA SER A 81 19.73 1.89 -31.68
C SER A 81 20.88 0.88 -31.70
N ASN A 82 20.80 -0.07 -32.65
CA ASN A 82 21.90 -0.99 -32.98
C ASN A 82 22.91 -0.36 -33.96
N TYR A 83 22.62 0.85 -34.46
CA TYR A 83 23.47 1.60 -35.37
C TYR A 83 23.91 2.90 -34.71
N SER A 84 25.08 3.41 -35.08
CA SER A 84 25.55 4.71 -34.58
C SER A 84 24.55 5.80 -34.94
N PHE A 85 24.33 6.71 -34.00
CA PHE A 85 23.72 7.99 -34.33
C PHE A 85 24.77 8.78 -35.11
N ASP A 86 24.65 8.82 -36.44
CA ASP A 86 25.27 9.91 -37.20
C ASP A 86 24.70 11.22 -36.62
N ASN A 87 25.41 12.36 -36.71
CA ASN A 87 25.06 13.63 -36.05
C ASN A 87 23.65 14.21 -36.35
N SER A 88 22.75 13.45 -36.99
CA SER A 88 21.31 13.63 -37.06
C SER A 88 20.58 12.29 -36.82
N LEU A 89 19.45 12.32 -36.09
CA LEU A 89 18.52 11.18 -35.92
C LEU A 89 17.81 10.76 -37.23
N ALA A 90 18.34 11.13 -38.40
CA ALA A 90 17.59 11.27 -39.64
C ALA A 90 17.22 9.96 -40.37
N LEU A 91 17.46 8.77 -39.84
CA LEU A 91 17.20 7.51 -40.55
C LEU A 91 16.66 6.38 -39.65
N GLY A 92 15.43 6.55 -39.14
CA GLY A 92 14.38 5.51 -39.04
C GLY A 92 14.60 4.18 -38.28
N ASN A 93 15.79 3.89 -37.74
CA ASN A 93 16.12 2.59 -37.13
C ASN A 93 16.46 2.68 -35.64
N TYR A 94 15.71 3.49 -34.89
CA TYR A 94 15.85 3.60 -33.44
C TYR A 94 14.50 3.39 -32.75
N SER A 95 14.52 2.91 -31.51
CA SER A 95 13.36 2.92 -30.63
C SER A 95 13.52 4.07 -29.63
N TYR A 96 12.40 4.65 -29.21
CA TYR A 96 12.42 5.77 -28.28
C TYR A 96 11.30 5.67 -27.24
N SER A 97 11.51 6.31 -26.10
CA SER A 97 10.52 6.51 -25.04
C SER A 97 10.67 7.92 -24.50
N SER A 98 9.59 8.69 -24.49
CA SER A 98 9.53 9.95 -23.75
C SER A 98 9.42 9.68 -22.25
N VAL A 99 9.97 10.58 -21.44
CA VAL A 99 9.78 10.55 -19.98
C VAL A 99 8.34 10.92 -19.64
N ASP A 100 7.71 10.08 -18.82
CA ASP A 100 6.40 10.31 -18.22
C ASP A 100 6.53 10.32 -16.69
N ALA A 101 6.09 11.40 -16.06
CA ALA A 101 6.24 11.67 -14.64
C ALA A 101 7.64 11.29 -14.06
N GLY A 102 8.69 11.59 -14.82
CA GLY A 102 10.09 11.36 -14.44
C GLY A 102 10.70 10.01 -14.82
N LEU A 103 9.96 9.08 -15.43
CA LEU A 103 10.49 7.79 -15.87
C LEU A 103 10.27 7.55 -17.37
N ALA A 104 11.31 7.10 -18.08
CA ALA A 104 11.21 6.46 -19.38
C ALA A 104 11.82 5.05 -19.30
N SER A 105 11.22 4.09 -20.00
CA SER A 105 11.67 2.70 -20.01
C SER A 105 11.59 2.14 -21.43
N LEU A 106 12.65 1.45 -21.86
CA LEU A 106 12.77 0.95 -23.22
C LEU A 106 13.46 -0.42 -23.21
N SER A 107 12.85 -1.41 -23.87
CA SER A 107 13.42 -2.77 -23.97
C SER A 107 13.76 -3.06 -25.43
N ILE A 108 15.04 -3.34 -25.71
CA ILE A 108 15.54 -3.59 -27.07
C ILE A 108 16.41 -4.82 -27.07
N THR A 109 16.24 -5.66 -28.09
CA THR A 109 17.13 -6.78 -28.35
C THR A 109 18.13 -6.41 -29.45
N GLY A 110 19.41 -6.48 -29.12
CA GLY A 110 20.47 -5.96 -29.99
C GLY A 110 21.79 -6.71 -29.87
N TYR A 111 22.76 -6.28 -30.68
CA TYR A 111 24.14 -6.75 -30.64
C TYR A 111 25.05 -5.65 -30.06
N SER A 112 26.20 -6.05 -29.52
CA SER A 112 27.22 -5.12 -29.07
C SER A 112 28.03 -4.58 -30.26
N PRO A 113 28.33 -3.27 -30.34
CA PRO A 113 27.93 -2.20 -29.42
C PRO A 113 26.53 -1.65 -29.72
N MET A 114 25.80 -1.27 -28.66
CA MET A 114 24.51 -0.59 -28.76
C MET A 114 24.70 0.90 -28.44
N PHE A 115 24.00 1.76 -29.17
CA PHE A 115 24.08 3.22 -29.03
C PHE A 115 22.82 3.75 -28.36
N ILE A 116 22.99 4.69 -27.42
CA ILE A 116 21.92 5.33 -26.67
C ILE A 116 22.07 6.84 -26.80
N ALA A 117 20.96 7.56 -26.92
CA ALA A 117 20.94 9.00 -26.87
C ALA A 117 19.86 9.48 -25.91
N VAL A 118 20.13 10.55 -25.17
CA VAL A 118 19.14 11.24 -24.34
C VAL A 118 19.03 12.66 -24.87
N SER A 119 17.84 13.06 -25.33
CA SER A 119 17.60 14.40 -25.87
C SER A 119 16.77 15.29 -24.95
N SER A 120 17.15 16.57 -25.03
CA SER A 120 16.63 17.77 -24.42
C SER A 120 16.02 18.84 -25.33
N SER A 121 14.75 19.25 -25.21
CA SER A 121 14.31 20.52 -25.82
C SER A 121 15.00 21.74 -25.22
N ASP A 122 15.52 21.62 -23.99
CA ASP A 122 16.34 22.66 -23.35
C ASP A 122 17.84 22.27 -23.37
N SER A 123 18.74 23.19 -23.03
CA SER A 123 20.19 23.07 -23.28
C SER A 123 21.10 22.88 -22.04
N GLN A 124 20.55 22.58 -20.86
CA GLN A 124 21.34 22.50 -19.61
C GLN A 124 21.00 21.24 -18.78
N TYR A 125 21.83 20.20 -18.89
CA TYR A 125 21.67 18.91 -18.20
C TYR A 125 22.96 18.54 -17.47
N SER A 126 22.83 18.02 -16.24
CA SER A 126 23.93 17.43 -15.49
C SER A 126 23.88 15.91 -15.60
N GLN A 127 25.05 15.28 -15.79
CA GLN A 127 25.18 13.83 -15.98
C GLN A 127 25.05 13.12 -14.63
N SER A 128 24.20 12.08 -14.51
CA SER A 128 24.31 11.11 -13.41
C SER A 128 24.60 9.71 -13.94
N TYR A 129 25.81 9.25 -13.63
CA TYR A 129 26.42 7.99 -14.07
C TYR A 129 25.96 6.83 -13.20
N ILE A 130 25.74 5.65 -13.79
CA ILE A 130 25.59 4.40 -13.03
C ILE A 130 26.91 3.65 -13.07
N GLY A 131 27.66 3.78 -11.97
CA GLY A 131 28.94 3.10 -11.74
C GLY A 131 30.02 3.99 -11.13
N GLY A 132 29.94 4.26 -9.83
CA GLY A 132 31.11 4.67 -9.03
C GLY A 132 31.97 5.83 -9.53
N ASN A 133 31.44 7.06 -9.50
CA ASN A 133 32.02 8.23 -8.81
C ASN A 133 31.24 9.49 -9.21
N HIS A 134 30.78 10.21 -8.20
CA HIS A 134 29.98 11.43 -8.32
C HIS A 134 30.94 12.60 -8.59
N ASP A 135 31.02 13.11 -9.82
CA ASP A 135 31.75 14.35 -10.07
C ASP A 135 30.84 15.55 -9.74
N LYS A 136 31.24 16.36 -8.75
CA LYS A 136 30.43 17.40 -8.10
C LYS A 136 30.81 18.81 -8.55
N THR A 137 30.88 19.07 -9.85
CA THR A 137 31.25 20.41 -10.33
C THR A 137 30.43 20.86 -11.54
N SER A 138 29.15 21.19 -11.34
CA SER A 138 28.47 22.14 -12.22
C SER A 138 27.41 22.95 -11.46
N ASN A 139 27.30 24.23 -11.80
CA ASN A 139 26.38 25.19 -11.16
C ASN A 139 24.93 24.69 -11.23
N SER A 140 24.34 24.40 -10.07
CA SER A 140 23.12 23.61 -9.88
C SER A 140 21.79 24.34 -10.09
N ALA A 141 21.79 25.60 -10.55
CA ALA A 141 20.56 26.41 -10.56
C ALA A 141 19.66 26.18 -11.79
N TYR A 142 20.19 25.63 -12.89
CA TYR A 142 19.48 25.49 -14.17
C TYR A 142 19.80 24.17 -14.87
N GLN A 143 19.98 23.08 -14.13
CA GLN A 143 20.37 21.79 -14.70
C GLN A 143 19.37 20.70 -14.29
N THR A 144 18.98 19.88 -15.26
CA THR A 144 18.23 18.64 -14.98
C THR A 144 19.23 17.52 -14.70
N GLU A 145 19.03 16.81 -13.59
CA GLU A 145 19.80 15.61 -13.27
C GLU A 145 18.96 14.36 -13.60
N TYR A 146 19.59 13.36 -14.22
CA TYR A 146 18.94 12.08 -14.52
C TYR A 146 19.91 10.91 -14.32
N GLU A 147 19.36 9.77 -13.90
CA GLU A 147 20.05 8.48 -13.83
C GLU A 147 19.64 7.62 -15.04
N LEU A 148 20.61 7.21 -15.86
CA LEU A 148 20.42 6.26 -16.96
C LEU A 148 20.96 4.89 -16.55
N SER A 149 20.11 3.86 -16.63
CA SER A 149 20.47 2.48 -16.30
C SER A 149 20.25 1.55 -17.46
N ALA A 150 21.14 0.56 -17.59
CA ALA A 150 21.06 -0.51 -18.58
C ALA A 150 21.27 -1.87 -17.92
N GLY A 151 20.24 -2.71 -17.95
CA GLY A 151 20.27 -4.07 -17.43
C GLY A 151 20.00 -5.12 -18.50
N ASN A 152 20.63 -6.29 -18.38
CA ASN A 152 20.37 -7.43 -19.27
C ASN A 152 19.21 -8.27 -18.71
N ASN A 153 18.03 -8.21 -19.34
CA ASN A 153 16.78 -8.83 -18.86
C ASN A 153 16.28 -8.34 -17.49
N PHE A 154 16.74 -7.18 -16.99
CA PHE A 154 16.25 -6.61 -15.74
C PHE A 154 16.25 -5.08 -15.79
N THR A 155 15.36 -4.45 -15.01
CA THR A 155 15.26 -3.00 -14.86
C THR A 155 15.78 -2.57 -13.49
N PHE A 156 16.49 -1.45 -13.42
CA PHE A 156 16.96 -0.88 -12.14
C PHE A 156 15.87 -0.03 -11.48
N THR A 157 15.17 0.77 -12.27
CA THR A 157 14.04 1.57 -11.81
C THR A 157 12.76 1.05 -12.43
N GLN A 158 11.70 0.91 -11.64
CA GLN A 158 10.40 0.46 -12.11
C GLN A 158 9.29 1.28 -11.44
N TYR A 159 8.25 1.62 -12.21
CA TYR A 159 7.00 2.11 -11.67
C TYR A 159 5.97 0.99 -11.69
N ASN A 160 5.36 0.72 -10.54
CA ASN A 160 4.24 -0.20 -10.45
C ASN A 160 2.94 0.60 -10.36
N GLU A 161 2.04 0.44 -11.34
CA GLU A 161 0.78 1.18 -11.40
C GLU A 161 -0.26 0.68 -10.38
N THR A 162 -0.04 -0.47 -9.74
CA THR A 162 -0.96 -1.00 -8.74
C THR A 162 -0.88 -0.17 -7.46
N LYS A 163 -2.02 0.33 -6.98
CA LYS A 163 -2.11 0.98 -5.67
C LYS A 163 -1.60 0.03 -4.58
N PHE A 164 -0.54 0.44 -3.91
CA PHE A 164 0.15 -0.38 -2.91
C PHE A 164 0.20 0.27 -1.52
N LEU A 165 -0.27 1.52 -1.38
CA LEU A 165 -0.37 2.22 -0.10
C LEU A 165 -1.83 2.56 0.17
N PHE A 166 -2.25 2.42 1.42
CA PHE A 166 -3.62 2.68 1.85
C PHE A 166 -3.60 3.45 3.17
N ALA A 167 -4.39 4.52 3.26
CA ALA A 167 -4.65 5.21 4.52
C ALA A 167 -5.73 4.46 5.29
N GLN A 168 -5.41 4.06 6.52
CA GLN A 168 -6.35 3.37 7.41
C GLN A 168 -7.26 4.38 8.11
N ASP A 169 -6.64 5.33 8.80
CA ASP A 169 -7.32 6.46 9.41
C ASP A 169 -6.34 7.56 9.83
N THR A 170 -6.89 8.71 10.21
CA THR A 170 -6.14 9.89 10.64
C THR A 170 -6.73 10.47 11.93
N ASP A 171 -5.90 11.11 12.72
CA ASP A 171 -6.33 12.04 13.77
C ASP A 171 -5.87 13.47 13.43
N PHE A 172 -5.84 14.37 14.42
CA PHE A 172 -5.45 15.77 14.24
C PHE A 172 -3.93 15.98 14.05
N GLN A 173 -3.09 15.00 14.42
CA GLN A 173 -1.61 15.11 14.43
C GLN A 173 -0.87 13.86 13.92
N ALA A 174 -1.59 12.79 13.60
CA ALA A 174 -1.06 11.50 13.22
C ALA A 174 -1.93 10.83 12.15
N ALA A 175 -1.30 9.93 11.40
CA ALA A 175 -1.95 9.13 10.38
C ALA A 175 -1.36 7.72 10.38
N LEU A 176 -2.21 6.73 10.14
CA LEU A 176 -1.81 5.34 10.02
C LEU A 176 -2.00 4.89 8.57
N LEU A 177 -0.89 4.49 7.96
CA LEU A 177 -0.88 3.98 6.59
C LEU A 177 -0.36 2.55 6.59
N ILE A 178 -0.86 1.74 5.66
CA ILE A 178 -0.38 0.37 5.46
C ILE A 178 -0.10 0.09 3.99
N THR A 179 0.79 -0.86 3.73
CA THR A 179 1.03 -1.37 2.39
C THR A 179 -0.04 -2.38 1.96
N GLY A 180 -0.05 -2.72 0.67
CA GLY A 180 -0.72 -3.92 0.17
C GLY A 180 -0.08 -5.20 0.71
N ASN A 181 -0.75 -6.33 0.43
CA ASN A 181 -0.30 -7.66 0.84
C ASN A 181 1.12 -7.95 0.32
N LEU A 182 2.01 -8.32 1.24
CA LEU A 182 3.34 -8.84 0.90
C LEU A 182 3.25 -10.31 0.47
N THR A 183 4.38 -10.89 0.11
CA THR A 183 4.48 -12.29 -0.33
C THR A 183 4.51 -13.29 0.83
N THR A 184 4.66 -12.82 2.07
CA THR A 184 4.78 -13.65 3.27
C THR A 184 3.77 -13.23 4.32
N ASN A 185 3.39 -14.15 5.20
CA ASN A 185 2.64 -13.86 6.44
C ASN A 185 3.57 -13.57 7.63
N ASP A 186 4.89 -13.68 7.43
CA ASP A 186 5.88 -13.39 8.45
C ASP A 186 5.95 -11.88 8.74
N THR A 187 5.77 -11.53 10.01
CA THR A 187 5.86 -10.16 10.54
C THR A 187 7.22 -9.86 11.19
N SER A 188 8.13 -10.84 11.20
CA SER A 188 9.44 -10.73 11.86
C SER A 188 10.44 -9.87 11.07
N VAL A 189 10.23 -9.72 9.76
CA VAL A 189 11.12 -8.98 8.87
C VAL A 189 10.37 -7.78 8.29
N ILE A 190 10.79 -6.58 8.68
CA ILE A 190 10.30 -5.33 8.11
C ILE A 190 11.02 -5.11 6.78
N PRO A 191 10.31 -5.06 5.63
CA PRO A 191 10.92 -4.72 4.37
C PRO A 191 11.40 -3.26 4.36
N ASN A 192 12.44 -2.96 3.58
CA ASN A 192 12.99 -1.60 3.52
C ASN A 192 12.18 -0.71 2.57
N TYR A 193 10.87 -0.54 2.81
CA TYR A 193 10.12 0.50 2.10
C TYR A 193 10.39 1.85 2.75
N GLN A 194 10.44 2.88 1.92
CA GLN A 194 10.63 4.26 2.34
C GLN A 194 9.36 5.03 2.03
N ILE A 195 8.96 5.90 2.96
CA ILE A 195 7.81 6.77 2.81
C ILE A 195 8.24 8.23 2.80
N TYR A 196 7.59 9.02 1.94
CA TYR A 196 7.78 10.46 1.81
C TYR A 196 6.42 11.13 1.84
N VAL A 197 6.20 12.02 2.80
CA VAL A 197 4.91 12.67 3.00
C VAL A 197 5.09 14.18 3.06
N ASN A 198 4.28 14.89 2.28
CA ASN A 198 4.30 16.34 2.19
C ASN A 198 2.86 16.87 2.20
N PRO A 199 2.63 18.11 2.69
CA PRO A 199 1.34 18.78 2.50
C PRO A 199 1.00 18.83 1.00
N THR A 200 -0.23 18.48 0.66
CA THR A 200 -0.72 18.49 -0.73
C THR A 200 -0.57 19.91 -1.31
N ASP A 201 -0.16 19.99 -2.57
CA ASP A 201 0.09 21.24 -3.32
C ASP A 201 1.26 22.11 -2.81
N SER A 202 2.01 21.65 -1.81
CA SER A 202 3.27 22.29 -1.43
C SER A 202 4.29 22.27 -2.56
N ALA A 203 5.31 23.13 -2.50
CA ALA A 203 6.36 23.17 -3.52
C ALA A 203 7.05 21.79 -3.70
N PHE A 204 7.31 21.09 -2.59
CA PHE A 204 7.89 19.76 -2.60
C PHE A 204 6.93 18.69 -3.17
N ASP A 205 5.64 18.76 -2.84
CA ASP A 205 4.63 17.86 -3.39
C ASP A 205 4.49 18.02 -4.91
N LYS A 206 4.49 19.26 -5.42
CA LYS A 206 4.46 19.52 -6.87
C LYS A 206 5.70 19.02 -7.58
N GLN A 207 6.88 19.21 -6.97
CA GLN A 207 8.15 18.75 -7.54
C GLN A 207 8.22 17.22 -7.61
N ILE A 208 7.88 16.53 -6.51
CA ILE A 208 7.84 15.06 -6.48
C ILE A 208 6.70 14.52 -7.34
N GLY A 209 5.54 15.17 -7.37
CA GLY A 209 4.38 14.76 -8.17
C GLY A 209 4.70 14.68 -9.66
N GLN A 210 5.43 15.68 -10.20
CA GLN A 210 5.93 15.68 -11.57
C GLN A 210 6.95 14.58 -11.86
N LEU A 211 7.61 14.05 -10.83
CA LEU A 211 8.66 13.03 -10.93
C LEU A 211 8.29 11.74 -10.19
N SER A 212 6.99 11.50 -9.97
CA SER A 212 6.51 10.45 -9.06
C SER A 212 6.84 9.03 -9.50
N ARG A 213 7.08 8.83 -10.81
CA ARG A 213 7.51 7.53 -11.35
C ARG A 213 9.03 7.33 -11.26
N SER A 214 9.79 8.40 -11.07
CA SER A 214 11.25 8.38 -10.95
C SER A 214 11.71 8.01 -9.54
N PHE A 215 12.45 6.92 -9.39
CA PHE A 215 12.96 6.54 -8.07
C PHE A 215 14.05 7.49 -7.55
N CYS A 216 14.91 8.02 -8.43
CA CYS A 216 16.01 8.88 -7.96
C CYS A 216 15.53 10.26 -7.47
N ALA A 217 14.34 10.70 -7.87
CA ALA A 217 13.72 11.93 -7.35
C ALA A 217 13.54 11.88 -5.83
N TYR A 218 13.38 10.70 -5.23
CA TYR A 218 13.18 10.56 -3.80
C TYR A 218 14.47 10.64 -2.96
N ARG A 219 15.66 10.43 -3.56
CA ARG A 219 16.92 10.35 -2.79
C ARG A 219 17.47 11.72 -2.36
N GLY A 220 17.16 12.77 -3.12
CA GLY A 220 17.68 14.13 -2.88
C GLY A 220 16.63 15.14 -2.43
N ASN A 221 15.33 14.82 -2.53
CA ASN A 221 14.28 15.77 -2.20
C ASN A 221 13.95 15.73 -0.70
N PRO A 222 13.92 16.91 -0.04
CA PRO A 222 13.48 16.99 1.34
C PRO A 222 11.99 16.62 1.42
N SER A 223 11.65 15.80 2.40
CA SER A 223 10.27 15.48 2.75
C SER A 223 9.95 16.05 4.12
N THR A 224 8.71 16.50 4.28
CA THR A 224 8.21 17.01 5.56
C THR A 224 8.20 15.90 6.61
N LEU A 225 7.80 14.70 6.20
CA LEU A 225 7.88 13.49 7.00
C LEU A 225 8.43 12.34 6.16
N ASN A 226 9.24 11.51 6.82
CA ASN A 226 9.80 10.29 6.27
C ASN A 226 9.94 9.22 7.36
N ILE A 227 10.59 8.11 7.03
CA ILE A 227 10.83 6.99 7.95
C ILE A 227 11.52 7.38 9.27
N ASN A 228 12.28 8.48 9.33
CA ASN A 228 12.93 8.92 10.58
C ASN A 228 11.91 9.53 11.56
N ASN A 229 10.76 9.98 11.08
CA ASN A 229 9.69 10.58 11.87
C ASN A 229 8.45 9.67 11.98
N ALA A 230 8.53 8.46 11.42
CA ALA A 230 7.47 7.46 11.42
C ALA A 230 7.87 6.27 12.30
N ASP A 231 6.89 5.68 13.00
CA ASP A 231 7.10 4.37 13.63
C ASP A 231 6.73 3.29 12.63
N LEU A 232 7.68 2.38 12.35
CA LEU A 232 7.51 1.25 11.44
C LEU A 232 7.12 0.00 12.21
N SER A 233 6.14 -0.72 11.70
CA SER A 233 5.66 -1.98 12.29
C SER A 233 5.07 -2.89 11.21
N MET A 234 4.79 -4.14 11.55
CA MET A 234 4.14 -5.11 10.65
C MET A 234 2.77 -5.48 11.18
N THR A 235 1.83 -5.74 10.28
CA THR A 235 0.49 -6.19 10.64
C THR A 235 -0.05 -7.23 9.67
N VAL A 236 -0.98 -8.06 10.13
CA VAL A 236 -1.76 -8.99 9.31
C VAL A 236 -3.24 -8.59 9.26
N ARG A 237 -3.57 -7.40 9.76
CA ARG A 237 -4.93 -6.84 9.74
C ARG A 237 -5.48 -6.78 8.32
N GLY A 238 -6.80 -6.90 8.20
CA GLY A 238 -7.50 -6.69 6.93
C GLY A 238 -7.60 -7.92 6.04
N LEU A 239 -7.80 -7.69 4.73
CA LEU A 239 -8.06 -8.79 3.80
C LEU A 239 -6.82 -9.61 3.47
N GLY A 240 -6.92 -10.91 3.73
CA GLY A 240 -5.91 -11.91 3.38
C GLY A 240 -4.95 -12.22 4.52
N PRO A 241 -4.22 -13.35 4.44
CA PRO A 241 -3.34 -13.81 5.51
C PRO A 241 -1.94 -13.20 5.46
N PHE A 242 -1.69 -12.28 4.52
CA PHE A 242 -0.35 -11.78 4.24
C PHE A 242 0.00 -10.59 5.12
N ALA A 243 1.28 -10.52 5.51
CA ALA A 243 1.79 -9.40 6.27
C ALA A 243 1.79 -8.14 5.41
N LYS A 244 1.61 -7.01 6.07
CA LYS A 244 1.64 -5.66 5.51
C LYS A 244 2.54 -4.83 6.40
N GLU A 245 3.27 -3.91 5.80
CA GLU A 245 4.03 -2.93 6.56
C GLU A 245 3.12 -1.76 6.93
N GLN A 246 3.31 -1.25 8.14
CA GLN A 246 2.54 -0.18 8.73
C GLN A 246 3.45 1.01 9.07
N PHE A 247 3.01 2.19 8.67
CA PHE A 247 3.64 3.48 8.93
C PHE A 247 2.73 4.30 9.86
N TYR A 248 3.17 4.54 11.08
CA TYR A 248 2.53 5.50 11.97
C TYR A 248 3.25 6.84 11.89
N LEU A 249 2.64 7.78 11.18
CA LEU A 249 3.16 9.12 10.95
C LEU A 249 2.77 10.03 12.10
N LYS A 250 3.73 10.77 12.66
CA LYS A 250 3.54 11.71 13.77
C LYS A 250 3.91 13.12 13.37
N GLY A 251 3.33 14.12 14.04
CA GLY A 251 3.70 15.53 13.85
C GLY A 251 3.06 16.18 12.62
N LEU A 252 1.90 15.68 12.21
CA LEU A 252 1.06 16.32 11.20
C LEU A 252 0.34 17.54 11.78
N SER A 253 -0.07 18.46 10.92
CA SER A 253 -0.90 19.60 11.27
C SER A 253 -2.38 19.25 11.15
N PRO A 254 -3.27 19.77 12.04
CA PRO A 254 -4.71 19.57 11.93
C PRO A 254 -5.28 20.16 10.63
N ASN A 255 -6.41 19.61 10.15
CA ASN A 255 -7.15 20.08 8.97
C ASN A 255 -6.24 20.32 7.74
N THR A 256 -5.27 19.43 7.53
CA THR A 256 -4.30 19.57 6.45
C THR A 256 -4.31 18.30 5.60
N SER A 257 -4.40 18.47 4.29
CA SER A 257 -4.27 17.36 3.34
C SER A 257 -2.80 17.09 3.06
N TYR A 258 -2.44 15.81 3.05
CA TYR A 258 -1.09 15.32 2.80
C TYR A 258 -1.12 14.32 1.64
N THR A 259 -0.05 14.33 0.86
CA THR A 259 0.23 13.33 -0.17
C THR A 259 1.36 12.43 0.33
N ALA A 260 1.14 11.13 0.31
CA ALA A 260 2.13 10.13 0.69
C ALA A 260 2.59 9.30 -0.51
N TYR A 261 3.91 9.17 -0.63
CA TYR A 261 4.60 8.37 -1.63
C TYR A 261 5.35 7.24 -0.93
N VAL A 262 5.18 6.00 -1.40
CA VAL A 262 5.97 4.86 -0.95
C VAL A 262 6.88 4.38 -2.08
N VAL A 263 8.12 4.07 -1.74
CA VAL A 263 9.11 3.56 -2.67
C VAL A 263 9.88 2.41 -2.04
N LYS A 264 10.39 1.50 -2.87
CA LYS A 264 11.18 0.35 -2.45
C LYS A 264 12.56 0.41 -3.10
N PRO A 265 13.63 0.80 -2.38
CA PRO A 265 15.01 0.67 -2.88
C PRO A 265 15.35 -0.77 -3.25
N ASN A 266 16.20 -0.92 -4.27
CA ASN A 266 16.86 -2.19 -4.55
C ASN A 266 17.87 -2.53 -3.45
N ILE A 267 18.04 -3.82 -3.18
CA ILE A 267 19.07 -4.30 -2.24
C ILE A 267 20.42 -4.25 -2.95
N ASP A 268 21.41 -3.58 -2.34
CA ASP A 268 22.79 -3.46 -2.83
C ASP A 268 22.95 -2.92 -4.27
N ALA A 269 21.93 -2.20 -4.78
CA ALA A 269 21.95 -1.61 -6.11
C ALA A 269 21.24 -0.25 -6.12
N TYR A 270 21.62 0.58 -7.08
CA TYR A 270 20.90 1.81 -7.38
C TYR A 270 19.54 1.50 -8.00
N GLY A 271 18.63 2.47 -7.96
CA GLY A 271 17.26 2.30 -8.42
C GLY A 271 16.34 1.65 -7.37
N GLY A 272 15.11 1.41 -7.78
CA GLY A 272 14.06 0.88 -6.93
C GLY A 272 12.70 0.91 -7.62
N THR A 273 11.69 0.48 -6.89
CA THR A 273 10.29 0.48 -7.35
C THR A 273 9.53 1.65 -6.73
N THR A 274 8.83 2.42 -7.54
CA THR A 274 7.91 3.49 -7.13
C THR A 274 6.46 3.02 -7.30
N TYR A 275 5.56 3.57 -6.48
CA TYR A 275 4.14 3.22 -6.46
C TYR A 275 3.28 4.49 -6.55
N PRO A 276 1.99 4.38 -6.92
CA PRO A 276 1.12 5.53 -7.03
C PRO A 276 0.91 6.16 -5.65
N PRO A 277 0.90 7.50 -5.54
CA PRO A 277 0.67 8.17 -4.27
C PRO A 277 -0.77 8.03 -3.79
N ILE A 278 -0.97 8.29 -2.50
CA ILE A 278 -2.30 8.48 -1.93
C ILE A 278 -2.38 9.83 -1.22
N THR A 279 -3.60 10.35 -1.12
CA THR A 279 -3.90 11.55 -0.33
C THR A 279 -4.73 11.17 0.89
N PHE A 280 -4.51 11.88 1.99
CA PHE A 280 -5.33 11.78 3.19
C PHE A 280 -5.38 13.14 3.89
N THR A 281 -6.40 13.35 4.72
CA THR A 281 -6.61 14.61 5.44
C THR A 281 -6.67 14.32 6.93
N THR A 282 -5.98 15.14 7.72
CA THR A 282 -6.05 15.08 9.18
C THR A 282 -7.33 15.70 9.72
N ASN A 283 -7.78 15.24 10.88
CA ASN A 283 -8.96 15.78 11.53
C ASN A 283 -8.73 17.23 12.00
N VAL A 284 -9.83 17.99 12.10
CA VAL A 284 -9.84 19.38 12.59
C VAL A 284 -9.79 19.39 14.12
N GLY A 285 -10.62 18.56 14.75
CA GLY A 285 -10.77 18.48 16.20
C GLY A 285 -9.79 17.51 16.86
N THR A 286 -9.44 17.78 18.12
CA THR A 286 -8.59 16.93 18.96
C THR A 286 -9.36 15.82 19.69
N THR A 287 -10.66 15.68 19.41
CA THR A 287 -11.57 14.74 20.08
C THR A 287 -11.44 13.33 19.56
N CYS A 288 -11.07 13.15 18.29
CA CYS A 288 -10.79 11.85 17.72
C CYS A 288 -9.28 11.59 17.80
N GLN A 289 -8.87 10.47 18.41
CA GLN A 289 -7.48 10.06 18.55
C GLN A 289 -7.26 8.70 17.90
N LEU A 290 -6.17 8.55 17.14
CA LEU A 290 -5.87 7.32 16.41
C LEU A 290 -5.33 6.24 17.35
N ILE A 291 -5.95 5.06 17.34
CA ILE A 291 -5.48 3.89 18.09
C ILE A 291 -5.27 2.69 17.15
N TYR A 292 -4.27 1.87 17.45
CA TYR A 292 -3.89 0.70 16.67
C TYR A 292 -3.09 -0.30 17.52
N ASP A 293 -2.85 -1.50 16.98
CA ASP A 293 -2.11 -2.59 17.65
C ASP A 293 -2.67 -3.00 19.03
N LEU A 294 -3.99 -3.10 19.11
CA LEU A 294 -4.69 -3.63 20.28
C LEU A 294 -4.51 -5.15 20.37
N GLU A 295 -4.17 -5.66 21.55
CA GLU A 295 -3.92 -7.11 21.76
C GLU A 295 -5.18 -7.96 21.54
N PHE A 296 -6.33 -7.54 22.09
CA PHE A 296 -7.59 -8.27 21.99
C PHE A 296 -8.42 -7.80 20.80
N CYS A 297 -8.53 -6.50 20.50
CA CYS A 297 -9.22 -6.02 19.31
C CYS A 297 -8.23 -5.78 18.16
N SER A 298 -7.49 -6.82 17.76
CA SER A 298 -6.36 -6.75 16.81
C SER A 298 -6.67 -6.14 15.46
N GLU A 299 -7.94 -6.19 15.04
CA GLU A 299 -8.48 -5.67 13.79
C GLU A 299 -8.90 -4.18 13.86
N VAL A 300 -8.71 -3.52 15.00
CA VAL A 300 -8.99 -2.08 15.19
C VAL A 300 -7.74 -1.26 14.90
N ALA A 301 -7.88 -0.32 13.98
CA ALA A 301 -6.81 0.58 13.53
C ALA A 301 -7.40 1.89 13.00
N TYR A 302 -8.19 2.58 13.83
CA TYR A 302 -8.93 3.78 13.46
C TYR A 302 -9.03 4.78 14.62
N SER A 303 -9.47 5.98 14.30
CA SER A 303 -9.65 7.06 15.27
C SER A 303 -10.89 6.82 16.14
N VAL A 304 -10.73 7.04 17.44
CA VAL A 304 -11.76 6.80 18.46
C VAL A 304 -11.97 8.05 19.31
N PRO A 305 -13.11 8.18 20.02
CA PRO A 305 -13.32 9.27 20.95
C PRO A 305 -12.25 9.22 22.04
N GLY A 306 -11.55 10.32 22.19
CA GLY A 306 -10.39 10.46 23.04
C GLY A 306 -10.33 11.83 23.69
N ASN A 307 -9.31 12.01 24.53
CA ASN A 307 -9.01 13.26 25.18
C ASN A 307 -7.49 13.41 25.22
N ALA A 308 -6.94 14.11 24.23
CA ALA A 308 -5.49 14.26 24.05
C ALA A 308 -4.79 14.98 25.20
N ALA A 309 -5.52 15.69 26.06
CA ALA A 309 -4.95 16.30 27.26
C ALA A 309 -4.78 15.28 28.41
N ALA A 310 -5.57 14.20 28.43
CA ALA A 310 -5.59 13.22 29.51
C ALA A 310 -4.97 11.86 29.11
N TYR A 311 -5.03 11.50 27.83
CA TYR A 311 -4.60 10.20 27.33
C TYR A 311 -3.63 10.32 26.14
N SER A 312 -2.56 9.54 26.20
CA SER A 312 -1.78 9.18 25.02
C SER A 312 -2.52 8.13 24.18
N ALA A 313 -2.21 8.03 22.88
CA ALA A 313 -2.77 7.02 21.99
C ALA A 313 -2.63 5.59 22.56
N LEU A 314 -1.47 5.26 23.11
CA LEU A 314 -1.20 3.94 23.71
C LEU A 314 -2.05 3.67 24.96
N SER A 315 -2.16 4.64 25.86
CA SER A 315 -2.99 4.49 27.08
C SER A 315 -4.47 4.39 26.74
N LEU A 316 -4.93 5.13 25.72
CA LEU A 316 -6.31 5.08 25.26
C LEU A 316 -6.63 3.73 24.60
N ALA A 317 -5.73 3.25 23.74
CA ALA A 317 -5.83 1.92 23.13
C ALA A 317 -5.92 0.81 24.18
N SER A 318 -5.04 0.86 25.21
CA SER A 318 -5.05 -0.11 26.30
C SER A 318 -6.37 -0.07 27.09
N TRP A 319 -6.91 1.12 27.36
CA TRP A 319 -8.19 1.26 28.06
C TRP A 319 -9.32 0.60 27.26
N TYR A 320 -9.52 0.97 26.00
CA TYR A 320 -10.55 0.38 25.13
C TYR A 320 -10.39 -1.14 25.00
N ASN A 321 -9.16 -1.62 24.82
CA ASN A 321 -8.85 -3.03 24.73
C ASN A 321 -9.24 -3.80 26.01
N GLN A 322 -8.95 -3.25 27.19
CA GLN A 322 -9.31 -3.85 28.48
C GLN A 322 -10.83 -3.89 28.68
N GLN A 323 -11.54 -2.83 28.28
CA GLN A 323 -13.01 -2.79 28.38
C GLN A 323 -13.64 -3.91 27.54
N ALA A 324 -13.24 -4.04 26.27
CA ALA A 324 -13.74 -5.10 25.39
C ALA A 324 -13.36 -6.49 25.91
N TYR A 325 -12.12 -6.68 26.37
CA TYR A 325 -11.66 -7.98 26.88
C TYR A 325 -12.43 -8.42 28.15
N GLY A 326 -12.74 -7.51 29.07
CA GLY A 326 -13.49 -7.83 30.28
C GLY A 326 -14.90 -8.39 30.00
N TYR A 327 -15.64 -7.80 29.05
CA TYR A 327 -16.92 -8.35 28.61
C TYR A 327 -16.76 -9.69 27.90
N TYR A 328 -15.72 -9.84 27.10
CA TYR A 328 -15.43 -11.07 26.38
C TYR A 328 -15.18 -12.25 27.33
N GLN A 329 -14.42 -12.06 28.42
CA GLN A 329 -14.18 -13.11 29.42
C GLN A 329 -15.48 -13.60 30.09
N ASN A 330 -16.39 -12.69 30.42
CA ASN A 330 -17.68 -13.09 31.00
C ASN A 330 -18.52 -13.91 30.00
N PHE A 331 -18.44 -13.54 28.72
CA PHE A 331 -19.11 -14.29 27.66
C PHE A 331 -18.51 -15.68 27.45
N THR A 332 -17.18 -15.84 27.52
CA THR A 332 -16.54 -17.15 27.37
C THR A 332 -17.02 -18.13 28.43
N TYR A 333 -17.14 -17.71 29.69
CA TYR A 333 -17.67 -18.57 30.76
C TYR A 333 -19.12 -19.00 30.51
N THR A 334 -19.92 -18.14 29.88
CA THR A 334 -21.30 -18.44 29.50
C THR A 334 -21.34 -19.45 28.35
N LEU A 335 -20.50 -19.26 27.33
CA LEU A 335 -20.44 -20.15 26.19
C LEU A 335 -19.86 -21.52 26.55
N ASP A 336 -18.94 -21.60 27.51
CA ASP A 336 -18.36 -22.85 28.02
C ASP A 336 -19.40 -23.78 28.67
N GLN A 337 -20.58 -23.27 29.04
CA GLN A 337 -21.70 -24.11 29.51
C GLN A 337 -22.39 -24.86 28.36
N TYR A 338 -22.12 -24.52 27.10
CA TYR A 338 -22.67 -25.18 25.94
C TYR A 338 -21.76 -26.31 25.44
N PRO A 339 -22.32 -27.38 24.86
CA PRO A 339 -21.55 -28.51 24.35
C PRO A 339 -20.78 -28.14 23.05
N CYS A 340 -19.67 -27.41 23.21
CA CYS A 340 -18.82 -26.95 22.10
C CYS A 340 -18.02 -28.06 21.43
N ASN A 341 -17.75 -29.16 22.13
CA ASN A 341 -17.01 -30.32 21.64
C ASN A 341 -17.81 -31.60 21.90
N ALA A 342 -18.96 -31.72 21.24
CA ALA A 342 -19.86 -32.85 21.38
C ALA A 342 -20.13 -33.52 20.03
N THR A 343 -20.74 -34.70 20.07
CA THR A 343 -21.09 -35.44 18.84
C THR A 343 -22.09 -34.65 17.99
N ALA A 344 -22.20 -34.97 16.69
CA ALA A 344 -23.09 -34.29 15.75
C ALA A 344 -24.58 -34.27 16.17
N LEU A 345 -24.99 -35.12 17.10
CA LEU A 345 -26.37 -35.16 17.66
C LEU A 345 -26.60 -34.18 18.81
N SER A 346 -25.54 -33.56 19.32
CA SER A 346 -25.53 -32.73 20.54
C SER A 346 -24.92 -31.35 20.33
N ILE A 347 -24.47 -31.04 19.11
CA ILE A 347 -24.00 -29.70 18.73
C ILE A 347 -25.19 -28.77 18.46
N TYR A 348 -25.05 -27.50 18.84
CA TYR A 348 -26.13 -26.52 18.67
C TYR A 348 -26.37 -26.10 17.21
N SER A 349 -25.40 -26.35 16.33
CA SER A 349 -25.48 -26.04 14.91
C SER A 349 -24.62 -27.01 14.10
N LEU A 350 -25.09 -27.35 12.90
CA LEU A 350 -24.35 -28.17 11.92
C LEU A 350 -23.37 -27.34 11.08
N PHE A 351 -23.55 -26.02 11.04
CA PHE A 351 -22.78 -25.10 10.19
C PHE A 351 -21.85 -24.19 10.98
N ARG A 352 -22.09 -24.02 12.28
CA ARG A 352 -21.36 -23.11 13.16
C ARG A 352 -20.90 -23.84 14.40
N ASN A 353 -19.74 -23.46 14.90
CA ASN A 353 -19.18 -23.97 16.14
C ASN A 353 -18.90 -22.83 17.13
N CYS A 354 -18.54 -23.17 18.36
CA CYS A 354 -18.28 -22.16 19.39
C CYS A 354 -17.14 -21.19 19.02
N SER A 355 -16.14 -21.61 18.23
CA SER A 355 -15.10 -20.69 17.75
C SER A 355 -15.68 -19.62 16.81
N ASP A 356 -16.63 -19.99 15.94
CA ASP A 356 -17.31 -19.03 15.07
C ASP A 356 -18.15 -18.04 15.90
N CYS A 357 -18.85 -18.53 16.92
CA CYS A 357 -19.61 -17.71 17.86
C CYS A 357 -18.69 -16.73 18.62
N LEU A 358 -17.58 -17.23 19.17
CA LEU A 358 -16.59 -16.41 19.89
C LEU A 358 -16.00 -15.32 18.99
N GLN A 359 -15.61 -15.67 17.76
CA GLN A 359 -15.07 -14.70 16.81
C GLN A 359 -16.13 -13.65 16.41
N SER A 360 -17.36 -14.08 16.17
CA SER A 360 -18.47 -13.17 15.83
C SER A 360 -18.79 -12.22 16.99
N TYR A 361 -18.78 -12.72 18.22
CA TYR A 361 -18.97 -11.92 19.43
C TYR A 361 -17.83 -10.93 19.63
N ARG A 362 -16.56 -11.36 19.47
CA ARG A 362 -15.39 -10.48 19.51
C ARG A 362 -15.50 -9.34 18.49
N ASN A 363 -15.84 -9.65 17.24
CA ASN A 363 -15.97 -8.63 16.19
C ASN A 363 -17.09 -7.62 16.49
N TRP A 364 -18.27 -8.11 16.89
CA TRP A 364 -19.38 -7.24 17.28
C TRP A 364 -19.04 -6.38 18.52
N LEU A 365 -18.43 -6.99 19.53
CA LEU A 365 -18.07 -6.33 20.79
C LEU A 365 -17.03 -5.24 20.57
N CYS A 366 -15.96 -5.51 19.80
CA CYS A 366 -14.97 -4.50 19.46
C CYS A 366 -15.62 -3.33 18.72
N ALA A 367 -16.53 -3.57 17.77
CA ALA A 367 -17.23 -2.49 17.06
C ALA A 367 -18.16 -1.66 17.96
N ALA A 368 -18.81 -2.32 18.93
CA ALA A 368 -19.79 -1.69 19.81
C ALA A 368 -19.13 -0.91 20.97
N VAL A 369 -18.04 -1.42 21.53
CA VAL A 369 -17.30 -0.80 22.65
C VAL A 369 -16.32 0.26 22.15
N ILE A 370 -15.77 0.08 20.95
CA ILE A 370 -14.78 0.97 20.36
C ILE A 370 -15.41 1.67 19.14
N PRO A 371 -16.15 2.78 19.36
CA PRO A 371 -16.78 3.52 18.27
C PRO A 371 -15.71 4.19 17.41
N ARG A 372 -15.88 4.13 16.08
CA ARG A 372 -15.06 4.91 15.15
C ARG A 372 -15.54 6.37 15.15
N CYS A 373 -14.59 7.27 15.32
CA CYS A 373 -14.78 8.70 15.51
C CYS A 373 -14.51 9.45 14.21
N ALA A 374 -15.40 10.38 13.90
CA ALA A 374 -15.28 11.33 12.80
C ALA A 374 -15.41 12.75 13.34
N ASP A 375 -14.86 13.70 12.58
CA ASP A 375 -14.91 15.11 12.93
C ASP A 375 -16.36 15.63 12.96
N ILE A 376 -16.62 16.61 13.84
CA ILE A 376 -17.91 17.28 13.92
C ILE A 376 -18.24 18.04 12.62
N THR A 377 -17.23 18.49 11.88
CA THR A 377 -17.40 19.22 10.62
C THR A 377 -17.80 18.32 9.45
N ASP A 378 -17.66 16.99 9.57
CA ASP A 378 -18.03 16.06 8.52
C ASP A 378 -19.56 15.97 8.41
N ASN A 379 -20.13 16.38 7.28
CA ASN A 379 -21.57 16.42 7.05
C ASN A 379 -22.14 15.15 6.41
N SER A 380 -21.40 14.05 6.42
CA SER A 380 -21.86 12.76 5.92
C SER A 380 -23.11 12.28 6.67
N THR A 381 -24.10 11.78 5.93
CA THR A 381 -25.44 11.47 6.46
C THR A 381 -25.50 10.24 7.37
N PHE A 382 -24.51 9.35 7.29
CA PHE A 382 -24.41 8.14 8.11
C PHE A 382 -23.75 8.38 9.48
N LEU A 383 -23.27 9.61 9.73
CA LEU A 383 -22.62 9.97 10.97
C LEU A 383 -23.62 10.41 12.04
N VAL A 384 -23.45 9.91 13.26
CA VAL A 384 -24.30 10.26 14.40
C VAL A 384 -23.57 11.19 15.34
N TYR A 385 -24.10 12.40 15.55
CA TYR A 385 -23.54 13.34 16.50
C TYR A 385 -23.68 12.83 17.94
N ARG A 386 -22.57 12.86 18.68
CA ARG A 386 -22.49 12.46 20.08
C ARG A 386 -21.93 13.60 20.94
N ASN A 387 -22.59 13.86 22.06
CA ASN A 387 -22.17 14.80 23.08
C ASN A 387 -22.70 14.32 24.43
N ASN A 388 -21.83 13.71 25.23
CA ASN A 388 -22.17 13.12 26.52
C ASN A 388 -23.32 12.08 26.45
N ASN A 389 -23.37 11.37 25.32
CA ASN A 389 -24.34 10.31 25.02
C ASN A 389 -23.68 9.23 24.13
N SER A 390 -22.40 8.98 24.37
CA SER A 390 -21.61 7.97 23.69
C SER A 390 -22.29 6.60 23.78
N ARG A 391 -22.16 5.78 22.74
CA ARG A 391 -22.75 4.43 22.71
C ARG A 391 -22.37 3.59 23.94
N TYR A 392 -21.12 3.70 24.37
CA TYR A 392 -20.63 3.06 25.58
C TYR A 392 -20.50 4.11 26.69
N PRO A 393 -21.35 4.05 27.75
CA PRO A 393 -21.43 5.11 28.76
C PRO A 393 -20.10 5.43 29.47
N LEU A 394 -19.22 4.43 29.68
CA LEU A 394 -17.93 4.69 30.33
C LEU A 394 -17.00 5.58 29.50
N ILE A 395 -17.23 5.74 28.19
CA ILE A 395 -16.51 6.73 27.38
C ILE A 395 -16.75 8.13 27.93
N ASP A 396 -18.01 8.48 28.19
CA ASP A 396 -18.37 9.80 28.70
C ASP A 396 -17.89 10.01 30.14
N GLU A 397 -17.91 8.97 30.97
CA GLU A 397 -17.53 9.06 32.39
C GLU A 397 -16.00 9.14 32.60
N VAL A 398 -15.24 8.32 31.86
CA VAL A 398 -13.81 8.07 32.08
C VAL A 398 -12.92 8.77 31.06
N VAL A 399 -13.24 8.66 29.76
CA VAL A 399 -12.45 9.31 28.69
C VAL A 399 -12.83 10.78 28.60
N ARG A 400 -14.11 11.11 28.80
CA ARG A 400 -14.68 12.46 28.72
C ARG A 400 -14.27 13.16 27.43
N PRO A 401 -14.59 12.59 26.25
CA PRO A 401 -14.28 13.24 24.99
C PRO A 401 -15.11 14.52 24.84
N GLY A 402 -14.62 15.45 24.02
CA GLY A 402 -15.46 16.53 23.51
C GLY A 402 -16.51 16.00 22.53
N PRO A 403 -17.41 16.85 22.01
CA PRO A 403 -18.38 16.44 21.01
C PRO A 403 -17.72 15.85 19.76
N TYR A 404 -18.29 14.77 19.23
CA TYR A 404 -17.75 14.06 18.07
C TYR A 404 -18.88 13.46 17.23
N LYS A 405 -18.55 12.94 16.05
CA LYS A 405 -19.47 12.14 15.24
C LYS A 405 -19.06 10.68 15.25
N GLU A 406 -20.01 9.78 15.45
CA GLU A 406 -19.81 8.34 15.47
C GLU A 406 -20.16 7.73 14.11
N VAL A 407 -19.28 6.87 13.60
CA VAL A 407 -19.64 5.90 12.56
C VAL A 407 -20.21 4.65 13.25
N LEU A 408 -21.50 4.37 13.02
CA LEU A 408 -22.20 3.28 13.71
C LEU A 408 -21.65 1.89 13.31
N PRO A 409 -21.69 0.87 14.20
CA PRO A 409 -21.32 -0.50 13.85
C PRO A 409 -22.10 -1.03 12.65
N CYS A 410 -21.47 -1.84 11.81
CA CYS A 410 -22.16 -2.44 10.66
C CYS A 410 -23.26 -3.42 11.11
N ALA A 411 -24.46 -3.33 10.53
CA ALA A 411 -25.61 -4.17 10.87
C ALA A 411 -25.31 -5.67 10.72
N HIS A 412 -24.52 -6.04 9.70
CA HIS A 412 -24.07 -7.41 9.48
C HIS A 412 -23.37 -8.04 10.69
N LEU A 413 -22.68 -7.28 11.54
CA LEU A 413 -22.03 -7.81 12.75
C LEU A 413 -23.06 -8.39 13.71
N CYS A 414 -24.20 -7.71 13.88
CA CYS A 414 -25.28 -8.20 14.72
C CYS A 414 -25.87 -9.50 14.16
N TYR A 415 -26.22 -9.51 12.87
CA TYR A 415 -26.82 -10.68 12.23
C TYR A 415 -25.86 -11.89 12.24
N THR A 416 -24.57 -11.64 12.06
CA THR A 416 -23.53 -12.68 12.13
C THR A 416 -23.38 -13.24 13.54
N LEU A 417 -23.40 -12.39 14.56
CA LEU A 417 -23.42 -12.83 15.95
C LEU A 417 -24.65 -13.70 16.25
N ALA A 418 -25.85 -13.20 15.94
CA ALA A 418 -27.10 -13.91 16.19
C ALA A 418 -27.20 -15.25 15.45
N SER A 419 -26.61 -15.37 14.26
CA SER A 419 -26.61 -16.61 13.48
C SER A 419 -25.46 -17.57 13.83
N SER A 420 -24.39 -17.10 14.47
CA SER A 420 -23.22 -17.93 14.79
C SER A 420 -23.29 -18.57 16.17
N CYS A 421 -24.08 -18.00 17.08
CA CYS A 421 -24.18 -18.43 18.46
C CYS A 421 -25.44 -19.28 18.77
N PRO A 422 -25.44 -20.07 19.86
CA PRO A 422 -26.62 -20.80 20.30
C PRO A 422 -27.85 -19.89 20.49
N VAL A 423 -29.02 -20.35 20.03
CA VAL A 423 -30.27 -19.58 20.05
C VAL A 423 -30.70 -19.24 21.49
N ASP A 424 -30.38 -20.11 22.45
CA ASP A 424 -30.69 -19.93 23.88
C ASP A 424 -29.99 -18.73 24.53
N LEU A 425 -28.92 -18.20 23.90
CA LEU A 425 -28.28 -16.96 24.34
C LEU A 425 -29.13 -15.71 24.04
N GLY A 426 -30.16 -15.83 23.21
CA GLY A 426 -31.16 -14.77 23.00
C GLY A 426 -30.66 -13.57 22.21
N PHE A 427 -29.56 -13.69 21.46
CA PHE A 427 -29.11 -12.62 20.56
C PHE A 427 -30.17 -12.34 19.50
N SER A 428 -30.65 -11.09 19.45
CA SER A 428 -31.64 -10.64 18.47
C SER A 428 -31.27 -9.27 17.93
N CYS A 429 -31.38 -9.10 16.62
CA CYS A 429 -31.09 -7.83 15.95
C CYS A 429 -32.38 -7.06 15.66
N PRO A 430 -32.38 -5.72 15.82
CA PRO A 430 -33.48 -4.88 15.36
C PRO A 430 -33.74 -5.07 13.87
N ARG A 431 -34.98 -4.83 13.44
CA ARG A 431 -35.35 -4.89 12.01
C ARG A 431 -35.20 -3.51 11.39
N SER A 432 -34.96 -3.46 10.08
CA SER A 432 -34.99 -2.20 9.35
C SER A 432 -36.36 -1.50 9.52
N GLY A 433 -36.33 -0.20 9.80
CA GLY A 433 -37.49 0.61 10.16
C GLY A 433 -37.95 0.46 11.63
N PHE A 434 -37.31 -0.41 12.41
CA PHE A 434 -37.62 -0.69 13.80
C PHE A 434 -36.37 -0.57 14.69
N GLY A 435 -35.64 0.55 14.55
CA GLY A 435 -34.50 0.90 15.41
C GLY A 435 -33.15 0.33 14.97
N LEU A 436 -33.07 -0.39 13.84
CA LEU A 436 -31.79 -0.83 13.28
C LEU A 436 -30.92 0.37 12.90
N GLU A 437 -31.51 1.36 12.25
CA GLU A 437 -30.87 2.57 11.71
C GLU A 437 -30.41 3.53 12.81
N GLU A 438 -30.92 3.38 14.03
CA GLU A 438 -30.46 4.14 15.21
C GLU A 438 -29.21 3.52 15.84
N SER A 439 -29.04 2.21 15.68
CA SER A 439 -28.01 1.42 16.38
C SER A 439 -26.89 0.93 15.47
N TYR A 440 -27.15 0.78 14.17
CA TYR A 440 -26.24 0.19 13.21
C TYR A 440 -26.24 0.98 11.89
N GLY A 441 -25.09 0.99 11.22
CA GLY A 441 -24.92 1.49 9.87
C GLY A 441 -24.89 0.36 8.85
N GLU A 442 -24.99 0.73 7.57
CA GLU A 442 -24.87 -0.20 6.44
C GLU A 442 -23.58 0.08 5.66
N ILE A 443 -23.10 -0.95 4.96
CA ILE A 443 -21.92 -0.84 4.11
C ILE A 443 -22.25 0.08 2.93
N SER A 444 -21.35 1.02 2.62
CA SER A 444 -21.50 1.88 1.44
C SER A 444 -21.07 1.15 0.17
N ASN A 445 -21.80 1.37 -0.92
CA ASN A 445 -21.38 0.93 -2.26
C ASN A 445 -20.40 1.91 -2.92
N ALA A 446 -20.18 3.09 -2.33
CA ALA A 446 -19.24 4.08 -2.85
C ALA A 446 -17.81 3.70 -2.46
N THR A 447 -16.90 3.73 -3.44
CA THR A 447 -15.48 3.44 -3.21
C THR A 447 -14.89 4.47 -2.25
N GLY A 448 -14.08 4.01 -1.29
CA GLY A 448 -13.42 4.87 -0.31
C GLY A 448 -14.32 5.46 0.80
N VAL A 449 -15.61 5.11 0.87
CA VAL A 449 -16.52 5.61 1.90
C VAL A 449 -16.76 4.57 2.99
N ILE A 450 -16.40 4.91 4.24
CA ILE A 450 -16.60 4.05 5.40
C ILE A 450 -17.87 4.45 6.14
N ALA A 451 -19.01 3.92 5.69
CA ALA A 451 -20.33 4.28 6.24
C ALA A 451 -20.75 3.50 7.50
N CYS A 452 -20.01 2.45 7.87
CA CYS A 452 -20.23 1.71 9.10
C CYS A 452 -18.90 1.16 9.67
N ASN A 453 -18.86 0.97 10.99
CA ASN A 453 -17.71 0.49 11.72
C ASN A 453 -17.71 -1.05 11.78
N ALA A 454 -16.67 -1.68 11.26
CA ALA A 454 -16.42 -3.10 11.45
C ALA A 454 -14.92 -3.37 11.58
N PRO A 455 -14.49 -4.19 12.55
CA PRO A 455 -13.08 -4.57 12.69
C PRO A 455 -12.60 -5.30 11.43
N GLY A 456 -11.42 -4.92 10.93
CA GLY A 456 -10.74 -5.63 9.84
C GLY A 456 -11.31 -5.34 8.46
N VAL A 457 -12.30 -4.44 8.38
CA VAL A 457 -12.83 -4.00 7.09
C VAL A 457 -12.01 -2.83 6.58
N GLU A 458 -10.93 -3.18 5.88
CA GLU A 458 -10.29 -2.31 4.91
C GLU A 458 -11.17 -2.32 3.67
N PHE A 459 -11.99 -1.29 3.45
CA PHE A 459 -12.74 -1.19 2.19
C PHE A 459 -11.76 -0.79 1.08
N TYR A 460 -11.03 -1.77 0.56
CA TYR A 460 -10.28 -1.63 -0.68
C TYR A 460 -11.23 -1.10 -1.75
N GLU A 461 -10.78 -0.09 -2.49
CA GLU A 461 -11.38 0.22 -3.78
C GLU A 461 -11.19 -0.99 -4.68
N SER A 462 -12.15 -1.91 -4.62
CA SER A 462 -12.18 -3.08 -5.47
C SER A 462 -12.63 -2.56 -6.82
N VAL A 463 -11.68 -2.27 -7.70
CA VAL A 463 -11.98 -2.08 -9.12
C VAL A 463 -12.29 -3.45 -9.71
N ALA A 464 -13.45 -4.01 -9.34
CA ALA A 464 -14.07 -5.04 -10.13
C ALA A 464 -14.58 -4.34 -11.38
N SER A 465 -13.71 -4.22 -12.39
CA SER A 465 -14.17 -3.97 -13.75
C SER A 465 -15.03 -5.18 -14.12
N PHE A 466 -16.33 -5.07 -13.89
CA PHE A 466 -17.29 -5.91 -14.57
C PHE A 466 -17.06 -5.64 -16.06
N LEU A 467 -16.31 -6.53 -16.70
CA LEU A 467 -16.38 -6.72 -18.14
C LEU A 467 -17.86 -6.98 -18.42
N GLN A 468 -18.59 -5.92 -18.77
CA GLN A 468 -19.90 -6.03 -19.39
C GLN A 468 -19.65 -6.75 -20.70
N ILE A 469 -19.64 -8.08 -20.67
CA ILE A 469 -19.66 -8.91 -21.86
C ILE A 469 -20.97 -8.54 -22.56
N PRO A 470 -20.92 -7.88 -23.73
CA PRO A 470 -22.14 -7.49 -24.40
C PRO A 470 -22.83 -8.78 -24.86
N TRP A 471 -23.92 -9.15 -24.19
CA TRP A 471 -24.74 -10.32 -24.53
C TRP A 471 -25.20 -10.32 -25.99
N LEU A 472 -25.27 -9.14 -26.61
CA LEU A 472 -25.54 -8.95 -28.04
C LEU A 472 -24.53 -9.68 -28.94
N SER A 473 -23.24 -9.71 -28.60
CA SER A 473 -22.23 -10.39 -29.41
C SER A 473 -22.41 -11.92 -29.40
N PHE A 474 -22.84 -12.48 -28.27
CA PHE A 474 -23.18 -13.91 -28.16
C PHE A 474 -24.47 -14.26 -28.89
N ILE A 475 -25.49 -13.39 -28.85
CA ILE A 475 -26.74 -13.59 -29.59
C ILE A 475 -26.49 -13.55 -31.09
N ILE A 476 -25.64 -12.64 -31.58
CA ILE A 476 -25.28 -12.55 -33.00
C ILE A 476 -24.50 -13.80 -33.44
N LEU A 477 -23.52 -14.26 -32.65
CA LEU A 477 -22.78 -15.50 -32.93
C LEU A 477 -23.70 -16.73 -32.93
N PHE A 478 -24.67 -16.81 -32.01
CA PHE A 478 -25.64 -17.90 -31.96
C PHE A 478 -26.60 -17.87 -33.16
N LEU A 479 -27.07 -16.69 -33.56
CA LEU A 479 -27.92 -16.53 -34.74
C LEU A 479 -27.18 -16.86 -36.04
N ILE A 480 -25.92 -16.47 -36.16
CA ILE A 480 -25.06 -16.85 -37.31
C ILE A 480 -24.86 -18.37 -37.33
N TRP A 481 -24.65 -19.00 -36.18
CA TRP A 481 -24.50 -20.45 -36.10
C TRP A 481 -25.77 -21.20 -36.49
N CYS A 482 -26.95 -20.71 -36.08
CA CYS A 482 -28.26 -21.26 -36.47
C CYS A 482 -28.62 -21.01 -37.95
N LEU A 483 -27.96 -20.08 -38.64
CA LEU A 483 -28.15 -19.81 -40.07
C LEU A 483 -27.23 -20.66 -40.97
N VAL A 484 -26.19 -21.26 -40.40
CA VAL A 484 -25.19 -22.09 -41.11
C VAL A 484 -25.51 -23.60 -40.96
N LEU A 485 -26.35 -23.98 -39.99
CA LEU A 485 -27.02 -25.27 -39.90
C LEU A 485 -28.35 -25.25 -40.67
#